data_AF-A0AAW1F0F9-F1
#
_entry.id   AF-A0AAW1F0F9-F1
#
_cell.length_a   1.000
_cell.length_b   1.000
_cell.length_c   1.000
_cell.angle_alpha   90.00
_cell.angle_beta   90.00
_cell.angle_gamma   90.00
#
_symmetry.space_group_name_H-M   'P 1'
#
loop_
_entity.id
_entity.type
_entity.pdbx_description
1 polymer ?
#
loop_
_entity_poly.entity_id
_entity_poly.type
_entity_poly.pdbx_seq_one_letter_code
_entity_poly.pdbx_strand_id
1 'polypeptide(L)'
;MRADKLSKLKSGLSAQQNTFVRQAQLNQSSVRASFRVAQLIPSSGKPFTDGEFVKKCMNAVAEEVCPEKEDVFNAVSLSASTITRRIEEIKHHD
;
A
#
# COMPACT_ATOMS: atom_id res chain seq x y z
N MET A 1 -42.26 14.08 9.94
CA MET A 1 -41.73 13.32 11.10
C MET A 1 -41.43 11.84 10.81
N ARG A 2 -42.36 11.01 10.30
CA ARG A 2 -42.04 9.60 9.95
C ARG A 2 -41.18 9.46 8.69
N ALA A 3 -41.48 10.25 7.65
CA ALA A 3 -40.70 10.27 6.41
C ALA A 3 -39.23 10.67 6.65
N ASP A 4 -39.00 11.67 7.52
CA ASP A 4 -37.66 12.15 7.86
C ASP A 4 -36.83 11.12 8.64
N LYS A 5 -37.48 10.32 9.49
CA LYS A 5 -36.82 9.22 10.20
C LYS A 5 -36.44 8.11 9.23
N LEU A 6 -37.32 7.79 8.28
CA LEU A 6 -37.06 6.78 7.25
C LEU A 6 -35.92 7.19 6.33
N SER A 7 -35.87 8.46 5.89
CA SER A 7 -34.78 8.96 5.04
C SER A 7 -33.43 8.92 5.77
N LYS A 8 -33.38 9.34 7.03
CA LYS A 8 -32.17 9.26 7.87
C LYS A 8 -31.68 7.82 8.07
N LEU A 9 -32.60 6.89 8.31
CA LEU A 9 -32.25 5.48 8.46
C LEU A 9 -31.69 4.91 7.15
N LYS A 10 -32.31 5.25 6.02
CA LYS A 10 -31.83 4.83 4.69
C LYS A 10 -30.42 5.37 4.41
N SER A 11 -30.17 6.67 4.66
CA SER A 11 -28.84 7.24 4.47
C SER A 11 -27.79 6.62 5.39
N GLY A 12 -28.16 6.35 6.65
CA GLY A 12 -27.29 5.67 7.61
C GLY A 12 -26.93 4.25 7.16
N LEU A 13 -27.93 3.48 6.70
CA LEU A 13 -27.72 2.14 6.17
C LEU A 13 -26.79 2.16 4.94
N SER A 14 -27.02 3.07 3.98
CA SER A 14 -26.16 3.18 2.80
C SER A 14 -24.72 3.57 3.15
N ALA A 15 -24.53 4.48 4.11
CA ALA A 15 -23.19 4.82 4.59
C ALA A 15 -22.50 3.61 5.23
N GLN A 16 -23.22 2.86 6.06
CA GLN A 16 -22.70 1.64 6.68
C GLN A 16 -22.33 0.56 5.65
N GLN A 17 -23.19 0.33 4.65
CA GLN A 17 -22.90 -0.59 3.54
C GLN A 17 -21.65 -0.17 2.76
N ASN A 18 -21.53 1.12 2.44
CA ASN A 18 -20.36 1.64 1.72
C ASN A 18 -19.07 1.41 2.50
N THR A 19 -19.10 1.58 3.83
CA THR A 19 -17.95 1.29 4.69
C THR A 19 -17.55 -0.18 4.63
N PHE A 20 -18.51 -1.10 4.72
CA PHE A 20 -18.22 -2.54 4.62
C PHE A 20 -17.67 -2.94 3.25
N VAL A 21 -18.25 -2.42 2.17
CA VAL A 21 -17.78 -2.68 0.81
C VAL A 21 -16.34 -2.17 0.64
N ARG A 22 -16.07 -0.94 1.08
CA ARG A 22 -14.72 -0.38 1.04
C ARG A 22 -13.72 -1.22 1.83
N GLN A 23 -14.09 -1.66 3.03
CA GLN A 23 -13.22 -2.51 3.84
C GLN A 23 -12.94 -3.85 3.15
N ALA A 24 -13.95 -4.47 2.54
CA ALA A 24 -13.78 -5.70 1.79
C ALA A 24 -12.83 -5.51 0.59
N GLN A 25 -12.97 -4.40 -0.15
CA GLN A 25 -12.08 -4.06 -1.26
C GLN A 25 -10.63 -3.84 -0.81
N LEU A 26 -10.41 -3.14 0.31
CA LEU A 26 -9.08 -2.95 0.88
C LEU A 26 -8.45 -4.28 1.29
N ASN A 27 -9.22 -5.16 1.93
CA ASN A 27 -8.75 -6.50 2.32
C ASN A 27 -8.35 -7.32 1.09
N GLN A 28 -9.18 -7.33 0.04
CA GLN A 28 -8.86 -8.03 -1.21
C GLN A 28 -7.59 -7.48 -1.86
N SER A 29 -7.43 -6.15 -1.87
CA SER A 29 -6.26 -5.48 -2.43
C SER A 29 -4.98 -5.81 -1.66
N SER A 30 -5.06 -5.84 -0.33
CA SER A 30 -3.97 -6.29 0.54
C SER A 30 -3.55 -7.74 0.25
N VAL A 31 -4.53 -8.64 0.06
CA VAL A 31 -4.27 -10.03 -0.32
C VAL A 31 -3.60 -10.11 -1.69
N ARG A 32 -4.09 -9.40 -2.71
CA ARG A 32 -3.45 -9.41 -4.04
C ARG A 32 -2.01 -8.87 -3.98
N ALA A 33 -1.77 -7.80 -3.23
CA ALA A 33 -0.44 -7.24 -3.02
C ALA A 33 0.53 -8.27 -2.43
N SER A 34 0.10 -9.05 -1.43
CA SER A 34 0.96 -10.07 -0.82
C SER A 34 1.32 -11.19 -1.80
N PHE A 35 0.37 -11.65 -2.61
CA PHE A 35 0.65 -12.60 -3.70
C PHE A 35 1.62 -12.05 -4.72
N ARG A 36 1.47 -10.78 -5.11
CA ARG A 36 2.33 -10.12 -6.10
C ARG A 36 3.78 -10.01 -5.59
N VAL A 37 3.97 -9.63 -4.34
CA VAL A 37 5.31 -9.62 -3.71
C VAL A 37 5.87 -11.04 -3.60
N ALA A 38 5.06 -12.02 -3.19
CA ALA A 38 5.48 -13.41 -3.09
C ALA A 38 5.94 -14.00 -4.44
N GLN A 39 5.33 -13.57 -5.56
CA GLN A 39 5.76 -13.94 -6.91
C GLN A 39 7.06 -13.24 -7.33
N LEU A 40 7.28 -11.99 -6.90
CA LEU A 40 8.48 -11.22 -7.23
C LEU A 40 9.75 -11.79 -6.58
N ILE A 41 9.65 -12.33 -5.36
CA ILE A 41 10.79 -12.89 -4.62
C ILE A 41 11.57 -13.95 -5.43
N PRO A 42 10.95 -15.08 -5.84
CA PRO A 42 11.65 -16.10 -6.61
C PRO A 42 12.03 -15.61 -8.02
N SER A 43 11.22 -14.74 -8.63
CA SER A 43 11.43 -14.26 -10.00
C SER A 43 12.58 -13.26 -10.12
N SER A 44 12.88 -12.52 -9.06
CA SER A 44 13.95 -11.51 -9.06
C SER A 44 15.34 -12.14 -8.91
N GLY A 45 15.46 -13.20 -8.10
CA GLY A 45 16.75 -13.81 -7.77
C GLY A 45 17.71 -12.87 -7.01
N LYS A 46 17.19 -11.76 -6.46
CA LYS A 46 17.95 -10.75 -5.74
C LYS A 46 17.90 -10.99 -4.22
N PRO A 47 18.95 -10.64 -3.48
CA PRO A 47 18.90 -10.66 -2.02
C PRO A 47 17.94 -9.59 -1.51
N PHE A 48 17.40 -9.79 -0.30
CA PHE A 48 16.51 -8.80 0.34
C PHE A 48 17.22 -7.50 0.75
N THR A 49 18.55 -7.47 0.64
CA THR A 49 19.38 -6.28 0.83
C THR A 49 19.47 -5.40 -0.43
N ASP A 50 19.01 -5.89 -1.59
CA ASP A 50 18.99 -5.12 -2.83
C ASP A 50 17.87 -4.08 -2.78
N GLY A 51 18.25 -2.80 -2.69
CA GLY A 51 17.31 -1.69 -2.56
C GLY A 51 16.38 -1.51 -3.76
N GLU A 52 16.83 -1.84 -4.98
CA GLU A 52 15.99 -1.78 -6.18
C GLU A 52 14.95 -2.91 -6.17
N PHE A 53 15.31 -4.09 -5.67
CA PHE A 53 14.34 -5.15 -5.43
C PHE A 53 13.29 -4.73 -4.39
N VAL A 54 13.72 -4.14 -3.26
CA VAL A 54 12.79 -3.61 -2.25
C VAL A 54 11.85 -2.56 -2.87
N LYS A 55 12.39 -1.64 -3.69
CA LYS A 55 11.60 -0.63 -4.41
C LYS A 55 10.55 -1.27 -5.32
N LYS A 56 10.93 -2.29 -6.09
CA LYS A 56 10.01 -3.02 -6.97
C LYS A 56 8.86 -3.66 -6.19
N CYS A 57 9.15 -4.24 -5.02
CA CYS A 57 8.12 -4.78 -4.14
C CYS A 57 7.20 -3.68 -3.60
N MET A 58 7.75 -2.54 -3.16
CA MET A 58 6.95 -1.40 -2.68
C MET A 58 6.01 -0.86 -3.75
N ASN A 59 6.49 -0.70 -4.99
CA ASN A 59 5.67 -0.25 -6.11
C ASN A 59 4.55 -1.24 -6.43
N ALA A 60 4.85 -2.55 -6.46
CA ALA A 60 3.84 -3.58 -6.68
C ALA A 60 2.73 -3.58 -5.62
N VAL A 61 3.06 -3.23 -4.36
CA VAL A 61 2.06 -3.05 -3.30
C VAL A 61 1.26 -1.77 -3.53
N ALA A 62 1.92 -0.66 -3.91
CA ALA A 62 1.25 0.62 -4.15
C ALA A 62 0.22 0.52 -5.28
N GLU A 63 0.56 -0.14 -6.39
CA GLU A 63 -0.36 -0.37 -7.51
C GLU A 63 -1.64 -1.10 -7.09
N GLU A 64 -1.54 -2.06 -6.15
CA GLU A 64 -2.71 -2.82 -5.69
C GLU A 64 -3.52 -2.08 -4.63
N VAL A 65 -2.87 -1.38 -3.70
CA VAL A 65 -3.51 -0.86 -2.47
C VAL A 65 -3.88 0.62 -2.57
N CYS A 66 -3.06 1.43 -3.23
CA CYS A 66 -3.24 2.87 -3.32
C CYS A 66 -2.65 3.41 -4.64
N PRO A 67 -3.23 3.02 -5.80
CA PRO A 67 -2.72 3.43 -7.11
C PRO A 67 -2.70 4.96 -7.27
N GLU A 68 -3.55 5.69 -6.54
CA GLU A 68 -3.54 7.16 -6.54
C GLU A 68 -2.27 7.79 -5.93
N LYS A 69 -1.42 6.99 -5.28
CA LYS A 69 -0.14 7.41 -4.70
C LYS A 69 1.07 6.82 -5.41
N GLU A 70 0.89 6.15 -6.55
CA GLU A 70 1.98 5.46 -7.27
C GLU A 70 3.20 6.36 -7.50
N ASP A 71 3.00 7.60 -7.96
CA ASP A 71 4.08 8.58 -8.18
C ASP A 71 4.91 8.84 -6.92
N VAL A 72 4.27 8.84 -5.74
CA VAL A 72 4.95 9.07 -4.46
C VAL A 72 5.86 7.89 -4.12
N PHE A 73 5.42 6.66 -4.40
CA PHE A 73 6.25 5.45 -4.22
C PHE A 73 7.39 5.40 -5.24
N ASN A 74 7.11 5.74 -6.50
CA ASN A 74 8.11 5.83 -7.56
C ASN A 74 9.23 6.84 -7.25
N ALA A 75 8.90 7.95 -6.58
CA ALA A 75 9.88 8.96 -6.17
C ALA A 75 10.81 8.52 -5.03
N VAL A 76 10.51 7.43 -4.31
CA VAL A 76 11.38 6.92 -3.24
C VAL A 76 12.68 6.36 -3.86
N SER A 77 13.81 7.00 -3.58
CA SER A 77 15.14 6.49 -3.99
C SER A 77 15.64 5.42 -3.01
N LEU A 78 15.99 4.25 -3.55
CA LEU A 78 16.59 3.12 -2.83
C LEU A 78 17.83 2.57 -3.56
N SER A 79 18.52 3.41 -4.33
CA SER A 79 19.82 3.07 -4.88
C SER A 79 20.83 2.76 -3.77
N ALA A 80 21.84 1.95 -4.07
CA ALA A 80 22.86 1.56 -3.10
C ALA A 80 23.50 2.77 -2.41
N SER A 81 23.85 3.82 -3.16
CA SER A 81 24.42 5.05 -2.61
C SER A 81 23.46 5.80 -1.69
N THR A 82 22.18 5.86 -2.03
CA THR A 82 21.16 6.48 -1.18
C THR A 82 20.98 5.70 0.12
N ILE A 83 20.94 4.36 0.05
CA ILE A 83 20.81 3.51 1.23
C ILE A 83 22.03 3.66 2.15
N THR A 84 23.24 3.58 1.61
CA THR A 84 24.47 3.76 2.41
C THR A 84 24.46 5.10 3.16
N ARG A 85 24.18 6.21 2.45
CA ARG A 85 24.11 7.53 3.08
C ARG A 85 23.05 7.60 4.17
N ARG A 86 21.85 7.06 3.94
CA ARG A 86 20.78 7.05 4.96
C ARG A 86 21.16 6.23 6.18
N ILE A 87 21.85 5.10 6.00
CA ILE A 87 22.33 4.27 7.13
C ILE A 87 23.38 5.04 7.94
N GLU A 88 24.29 5.76 7.29
CA GLU A 88 25.26 6.63 7.98
C GLU A 88 24.56 7.75 8.75
N GLU A 89 23.60 8.43 8.14
CA GLU A 89 22.79 9.47 8.81
C GLU A 89 22.08 8.94 10.04
N ILE A 90 21.44 7.76 9.96
CA ILE A 90 20.77 7.13 11.11
C ILE A 90 21.78 6.90 12.26
N LYS A 91 22.95 6.36 11.96
CA LYS A 91 23.99 6.08 12.97
C LYS A 91 24.56 7.33 13.65
N HIS A 92 24.47 8.50 13.03
CA HIS A 92 24.95 9.77 13.59
C HIS A 92 23.91 10.49 14.47
N HIS A 93 22.67 10.02 14.47
CA HIS A 93 21.56 10.61 15.22
C HIS A 93 21.05 9.73 16.39
N ASP A 94 21.68 8.57 16.62
CA ASP A 94 21.54 7.70 17.79
C ASP A 94 22.70 7.92 18.78
#